data_AF-A0AAP0KMV8-F1
#
_entry.id   AF-A0AAP0KMV8-F1
#
_cell.length_a   1.000
_cell.length_b   1.000
_cell.length_c   1.000
_cell.angle_alpha   90.00
_cell.angle_beta   90.00
_cell.angle_gamma   90.00
#
_symmetry.space_group_name_H-M   'P 1'
#
loop_
_entity.id
_entity.type
_entity.pdbx_description
1 polymer ?
#
loop_
_entity_poly.entity_id
_entity_poly.type
_entity_poly.pdbx_seq_one_letter_code
_entity_poly.pdbx_strand_id
1 'polypeptide(L)'
;MDEKNLSLEKLAKHDFNLVKSWHRKELSNISKWWKHMNVSSSLPFVRDRLVECYFWIVGVYFEPCYSLARIFMTKVMILTSIIDDFYDVYGTLEELQLFADALERWDITEINQLPEYMKVCYREVLNVYNEMEELMRHELGAPTSNNRRSSSYHIQYAKEGSVHSVEVTFGPTGSYGAN
;
A
#
# COMPACT_ATOMS: atom_id res chain seq x y z
N MET A 1 -21.49 10.38 41.17
CA MET A 1 -20.09 10.65 41.55
C MET A 1 -19.33 9.41 41.16
N ASP A 2 -18.47 9.54 40.15
CA ASP A 2 -17.89 8.45 39.38
C ASP A 2 -17.07 7.48 40.23
N GLU A 3 -17.53 6.24 40.34
CA GLU A 3 -16.70 5.15 40.84
C GLU A 3 -15.75 4.73 39.72
N LYS A 4 -14.66 5.48 39.59
CA LYS A 4 -13.58 5.20 38.63
C LYS A 4 -13.00 3.83 38.99
N ASN A 5 -13.40 2.80 38.25
CA ASN A 5 -12.97 1.44 38.54
C ASN A 5 -11.48 1.30 38.19
N LEU A 6 -10.61 1.50 39.18
CA LEU A 6 -9.15 1.53 39.06
C LEU A 6 -8.58 0.27 38.39
N SER A 7 -9.30 -0.85 38.44
CA SER A 7 -8.93 -2.09 37.75
C SER A 7 -9.09 -1.97 36.22
N LEU A 8 -10.21 -1.41 35.76
CA LEU A 8 -10.49 -1.17 34.33
C LEU A 8 -9.56 -0.11 33.75
N GLU A 9 -9.28 0.96 34.49
CA GLU A 9 -8.32 1.99 34.04
C GLU A 9 -6.92 1.41 33.83
N LYS A 10 -6.45 0.56 34.75
CA LYS A 10 -5.15 -0.11 34.63
C LYS A 10 -5.14 -1.05 33.44
N LEU A 11 -6.18 -1.87 33.27
CA LEU A 11 -6.31 -2.78 32.14
C LEU A 11 -6.27 -2.02 30.80
N ALA A 12 -7.08 -0.96 30.67
CA ALA A 12 -7.13 -0.14 29.45
C ALA A 12 -5.76 0.47 29.10
N LYS A 13 -5.02 0.97 30.09
CA LYS A 13 -3.65 1.50 29.88
C LYS A 13 -2.67 0.42 29.43
N HIS A 14 -2.74 -0.76 30.02
CA HIS A 14 -1.86 -1.87 29.63
C HIS A 14 -2.17 -2.36 28.21
N ASP A 15 -3.44 -2.54 27.88
CA ASP A 15 -3.88 -2.95 26.54
C ASP A 15 -3.47 -1.93 25.47
N PHE A 16 -3.75 -0.65 25.71
CA PHE A 16 -3.34 0.44 24.82
C PHE A 16 -1.83 0.46 24.59
N ASN A 17 -1.03 0.31 25.65
CA ASN A 17 0.42 0.28 25.53
C ASN A 17 0.92 -0.94 24.77
N LEU A 18 0.27 -2.10 24.93
CA LEU A 18 0.58 -3.32 24.20
C LEU A 18 0.32 -3.13 22.70
N VAL A 19 -0.88 -2.71 22.31
CA VAL A 19 -1.25 -2.46 20.91
C VAL A 19 -0.34 -1.41 20.28
N LYS A 20 -0.10 -0.30 20.99
CA LYS A 20 0.85 0.75 20.56
C LYS A 20 2.26 0.21 20.32
N SER A 21 2.73 -0.73 21.14
CA SER A 21 4.05 -1.34 20.95
C SER A 21 4.12 -2.19 19.67
N TRP A 22 3.04 -2.87 19.30
CA TRP A 22 2.93 -3.59 18.04
C TRP A 22 2.93 -2.64 16.86
N HIS A 23 2.12 -1.58 16.90
CA HIS A 23 2.07 -0.59 15.82
C HIS A 23 3.42 0.10 15.61
N ARG A 24 4.19 0.36 16.67
CA ARG A 24 5.56 0.90 16.56
C ARG A 24 6.51 -0.06 15.84
N LYS A 25 6.38 -1.37 16.05
CA LYS A 25 7.19 -2.38 15.33
C LYS A 25 6.84 -2.40 13.85
N GLU A 26 5.55 -2.38 13.53
CA GLU A 26 5.05 -2.32 12.15
C GLU A 26 5.57 -1.06 11.44
N LEU A 27 5.43 0.11 12.08
CA LEU A 27 5.90 1.38 11.53
C LEU A 27 7.43 1.38 11.30
N SER A 28 8.20 0.80 12.22
CA SER A 28 9.66 0.65 12.05
C SER A 28 10.01 -0.19 10.83
N ASN A 29 9.28 -1.28 10.57
CA ASN A 29 9.47 -2.11 9.39
C ASN A 29 9.12 -1.35 8.11
N ILE A 30 7.99 -0.63 8.09
CA ILE A 30 7.57 0.18 6.94
C ILE A 30 8.58 1.31 6.68
N SER A 31 9.10 1.96 7.72
CA SER A 31 10.15 2.99 7.59
C SER A 31 11.46 2.44 7.00
N LYS A 32 11.83 1.19 7.31
CA LYS A 32 13.00 0.56 6.67
C LYS A 32 12.75 0.29 5.19
N TRP A 33 11.57 -0.23 4.84
CA TRP A 33 11.17 -0.43 3.46
C TRP A 33 11.18 0.90 2.67
N TRP A 34 10.58 1.95 3.21
CA TRP A 34 10.58 3.29 2.60
C TRP A 34 11.99 3.84 2.34
N LYS A 35 12.89 3.68 3.31
CA LYS A 35 14.30 4.04 3.13
C LYS A 35 15.00 3.20 2.06
N HIS A 36 14.66 1.92 1.95
CA HIS A 36 15.25 1.01 0.96
C HIS A 36 14.82 1.35 -0.48
N MET A 37 13.56 1.77 -0.67
CA MET A 37 13.08 2.27 -1.95
C MET A 37 13.85 3.51 -2.42
N ASN A 38 14.49 4.24 -1.49
CA ASN A 38 15.29 5.43 -1.78
C ASN A 38 14.48 6.52 -2.52
N VAL A 39 13.20 6.65 -2.16
CA VAL A 39 12.24 7.58 -2.79
C VAL A 39 12.73 9.03 -2.68
N SER A 40 13.26 9.44 -1.53
CA SER A 40 13.68 10.85 -1.35
C SER A 40 14.81 11.29 -2.29
N SER A 41 15.61 10.38 -2.84
CA SER A 41 16.65 10.73 -3.83
C SER A 41 16.25 10.41 -5.27
N SER A 42 15.43 9.38 -5.50
CA SER A 42 14.95 9.01 -6.84
C SER A 42 13.73 9.82 -7.29
N LEU A 43 12.94 10.30 -6.32
CA LEU A 43 11.65 10.98 -6.49
C LEU A 43 11.56 12.16 -5.49
N PRO A 44 12.41 13.20 -5.62
CA PRO A 44 12.47 14.30 -4.66
C PRO A 44 11.21 15.18 -4.63
N PHE A 45 10.35 15.06 -5.64
CA PHE A 45 9.09 15.79 -5.75
C PHE A 45 7.94 15.12 -5.00
N VAL A 46 8.10 13.86 -4.57
CA VAL A 46 7.09 13.10 -3.84
C VAL A 46 7.01 13.54 -2.38
N ARG A 47 5.80 13.64 -1.85
CA ARG A 47 5.54 13.97 -0.43
C ARG A 47 5.82 12.75 0.46
N ASP A 48 6.58 12.94 1.55
CA ASP A 48 6.74 11.89 2.59
C ASP A 48 5.46 11.80 3.45
N ARG A 49 4.61 10.83 3.14
CA ARG A 49 3.33 10.58 3.81
C ARG A 49 3.29 9.30 4.62
N LEU A 50 4.45 8.71 4.92
CA LEU A 50 4.52 7.37 5.53
C LEU A 50 3.69 7.25 6.82
N VAL A 51 3.87 8.21 7.74
CA VAL A 51 3.19 8.19 9.04
C VAL A 51 1.70 8.46 8.89
N GLU A 52 1.32 9.36 7.98
CA GLU A 52 -0.07 9.69 7.69
C GLU A 52 -0.82 8.49 7.11
N CYS A 53 -0.22 7.82 6.12
CA CYS A 53 -0.79 6.62 5.51
C CYS A 53 -0.95 5.50 6.56
N TYR A 54 0.06 5.25 7.39
CA TYR A 54 -0.04 4.24 8.44
C TYR A 54 -1.13 4.59 9.46
N PHE A 55 -1.23 5.86 9.86
CA PHE A 55 -2.24 6.33 10.81
C PHE A 55 -3.67 6.09 10.29
N TRP A 56 -3.93 6.41 9.01
CA TRP A 56 -5.21 6.12 8.37
C TRP A 56 -5.57 4.65 8.42
N ILE A 57 -4.63 3.76 8.11
CA ILE A 57 -4.87 2.31 8.11
C ILE A 57 -5.10 1.75 9.52
N VAL A 58 -4.38 2.26 10.53
CA VAL A 58 -4.65 1.90 11.93
C VAL A 58 -6.06 2.31 12.35
N GLY A 59 -6.57 3.44 11.85
CA GLY A 59 -7.95 3.86 12.11
C GLY A 59 -9.00 2.89 11.56
N VAL A 60 -8.68 2.15 10.50
CA VAL A 60 -9.57 1.14 9.89
C VAL A 60 -9.38 -0.24 10.54
N TYR A 61 -8.12 -0.64 10.81
CA TYR A 61 -7.75 -1.96 11.33
C TYR A 61 -6.89 -1.83 12.59
N PHE A 62 -7.46 -1.54 13.75
CA PHE A 62 -6.66 -1.32 14.97
C PHE A 62 -6.29 -2.62 15.70
N GLU A 63 -7.04 -3.70 15.49
CA GLU A 63 -6.88 -4.95 16.24
C GLU A 63 -5.58 -5.68 15.88
N PRO A 64 -4.83 -6.23 16.84
CA PRO A 64 -3.52 -6.84 16.59
C PRO A 64 -3.50 -7.93 15.50
N CYS A 65 -4.59 -8.69 15.34
CA CYS A 65 -4.70 -9.77 14.35
C CYS A 65 -4.58 -9.29 12.89
N TYR A 66 -4.83 -8.00 12.61
CA TYR A 66 -4.76 -7.44 11.26
C TYR A 66 -3.39 -6.87 10.88
N SER A 67 -2.31 -7.30 11.55
CA SER A 67 -0.96 -6.77 11.31
C SER A 67 -0.52 -6.87 9.85
N LEU A 68 -0.75 -8.03 9.21
CA LEU A 68 -0.42 -8.22 7.80
C LEU A 68 -1.19 -7.26 6.89
N ALA A 69 -2.51 -7.13 7.12
CA ALA A 69 -3.36 -6.22 6.36
C ALA A 69 -2.92 -4.76 6.54
N ARG A 70 -2.56 -4.35 7.77
CA ARG A 70 -2.07 -2.99 8.01
C ARG A 70 -0.78 -2.69 7.25
N ILE A 71 0.19 -3.61 7.29
CA ILE A 71 1.47 -3.44 6.58
C ILE A 71 1.23 -3.35 5.08
N PHE A 72 0.48 -4.29 4.51
CA PHE A 72 0.18 -4.33 3.08
C PHE A 72 -0.56 -3.06 2.62
N MET A 73 -1.67 -2.72 3.28
CA MET A 73 -2.48 -1.54 2.90
C MET A 73 -1.70 -0.24 3.07
N THR A 74 -0.81 -0.14 4.06
CA THR A 74 0.03 1.06 4.22
C THR A 74 0.99 1.20 3.04
N LYS A 75 1.66 0.13 2.61
CA LYS A 75 2.54 0.16 1.44
C LYS A 75 1.76 0.55 0.18
N VAL A 76 0.57 -0.03 -0.01
CA VAL A 76 -0.32 0.32 -1.13
C VAL A 76 -0.69 1.81 -1.10
N MET A 77 -1.15 2.35 0.04
CA MET A 77 -1.51 3.77 0.13
C MET A 77 -0.33 4.71 -0.12
N ILE A 78 0.87 4.34 0.34
CA ILE A 78 2.10 5.11 0.05
C ILE A 78 2.36 5.11 -1.47
N LEU A 79 2.31 3.95 -2.12
CA LEU A 79 2.51 3.85 -3.58
C LEU A 79 1.43 4.60 -4.35
N THR A 80 0.17 4.53 -3.94
CA THR A 80 -0.92 5.33 -4.53
C THR A 80 -0.66 6.83 -4.38
N SER A 81 -0.14 7.28 -3.24
CA SER A 81 0.24 8.68 -3.07
C SER A 81 1.42 9.11 -3.95
N ILE A 82 2.35 8.20 -4.27
CA ILE A 82 3.41 8.47 -5.26
C ILE A 82 2.81 8.64 -6.65
N ILE A 83 1.89 7.74 -7.02
CA ILE A 83 1.21 7.78 -8.30
C ILE A 83 0.40 9.08 -8.42
N ASP A 84 -0.32 9.48 -7.37
CA ASP A 84 -1.00 10.79 -7.28
C ASP A 84 -0.04 11.95 -7.60
N ASP A 85 1.15 11.98 -6.98
CA ASP A 85 2.15 13.01 -7.27
C ASP A 85 2.69 12.95 -8.73
N PHE A 86 2.69 11.79 -9.39
CA PHE A 86 2.99 11.70 -10.82
C PHE A 86 1.92 12.39 -11.66
N TYR A 87 0.64 12.13 -11.39
CA TYR A 87 -0.46 12.68 -12.18
C TYR A 87 -0.71 14.17 -11.90
N ASP A 88 -0.51 14.63 -10.66
CA ASP A 88 -0.83 16.00 -10.25
C ASP A 88 0.29 17.02 -10.56
N VAL A 89 1.55 16.58 -10.60
CA VAL A 89 2.69 17.51 -10.59
C VAL A 89 3.69 17.27 -11.71
N TYR A 90 4.07 16.02 -12.00
CA TYR A 90 5.31 15.75 -12.73
C TYR A 90 5.16 15.04 -14.07
N GLY A 91 4.25 14.09 -14.18
CA GLY A 91 4.11 13.21 -15.34
C GLY A 91 3.47 13.91 -16.53
N THR A 92 3.99 13.64 -17.72
CA THR A 92 3.31 14.02 -18.96
C THR A 92 2.22 13.01 -19.31
N LEU A 93 1.20 13.41 -20.07
CA LEU A 93 0.10 12.52 -20.46
C LEU A 93 0.59 11.22 -21.13
N GLU A 94 1.63 11.31 -21.97
CA GLU A 94 2.22 10.14 -22.64
C GLU A 94 2.90 9.19 -21.66
N GLU A 95 3.68 9.71 -20.71
CA GLU A 95 4.33 8.92 -19.67
C GLU A 95 3.33 8.25 -18.74
N LEU A 96 2.26 8.97 -18.39
CA LEU A 96 1.18 8.50 -17.54
C LEU A 96 0.38 7.38 -18.21
N GLN A 97 0.13 7.47 -19.52
CA GLN A 97 -0.50 6.40 -20.29
C GLN A 97 0.38 5.14 -20.31
N LEU A 98 1.69 5.28 -20.55
CA LEU A 98 2.62 4.14 -20.49
C LEU A 98 2.63 3.48 -19.10
N PHE A 99 2.54 4.28 -18.04
CA PHE A 99 2.46 3.77 -16.68
C PHE A 99 1.14 3.03 -16.40
N ALA A 100 0.01 3.56 -16.86
CA ALA A 100 -1.30 2.91 -16.74
C ALA A 100 -1.33 1.58 -17.49
N ASP A 101 -0.86 1.56 -18.75
CA ASP A 101 -0.78 0.36 -19.58
C ASP A 101 0.13 -0.71 -18.93
N ALA A 102 1.24 -0.30 -18.30
CA ALA A 102 2.10 -1.21 -17.55
C ALA A 102 1.38 -1.79 -16.31
N LEU A 103 0.65 -0.95 -15.57
CA LEU A 103 -0.15 -1.39 -14.42
C LEU A 103 -1.25 -2.38 -14.81
N GLU A 104 -1.91 -2.21 -15.97
CA GLU A 104 -2.90 -3.18 -16.45
C GLU A 104 -2.30 -4.55 -16.73
N ARG A 105 -1.06 -4.58 -17.24
CA ARG A 105 -0.37 -5.83 -17.62
C ARG A 105 0.23 -6.56 -16.42
N TRP A 106 0.57 -5.86 -15.34
CA TRP A 106 1.23 -6.42 -14.15
C TRP A 106 2.50 -7.23 -14.47
N ASP A 107 3.24 -6.86 -15.53
CA ASP A 107 4.46 -7.55 -15.97
C ASP A 107 5.71 -6.69 -15.76
N ILE A 108 6.74 -7.25 -15.13
CA ILE A 108 8.03 -6.57 -14.94
C ILE A 108 8.70 -6.19 -16.26
N THR A 109 8.41 -6.86 -17.37
CA THR A 109 9.00 -6.54 -18.67
C THR A 109 8.61 -5.14 -19.18
N GLU A 110 7.46 -4.63 -18.77
CA GLU A 110 6.95 -3.29 -19.10
C GLU A 110 7.81 -2.17 -18.50
N ILE A 111 8.61 -2.47 -17.45
CA ILE A 111 9.44 -1.48 -16.77
C ILE A 111 10.44 -0.78 -17.69
N ASN A 112 10.84 -1.42 -18.79
CA ASN A 112 11.81 -0.87 -19.73
C ASN A 112 11.24 0.27 -20.57
N GLN A 113 9.91 0.33 -20.70
CA GLN A 113 9.20 1.35 -21.47
C GLN A 113 8.92 2.60 -20.64
N LEU A 114 9.05 2.50 -19.31
CA LEU A 114 8.76 3.60 -18.39
C LEU A 114 9.95 4.58 -18.26
N PRO A 115 9.67 5.86 -17.99
CA PRO A 115 10.70 6.82 -17.56
C PRO A 115 11.43 6.34 -16.31
N GLU A 116 12.71 6.68 -16.18
CA GLU A 116 13.59 6.17 -15.12
C GLU A 116 13.04 6.41 -13.70
N TYR A 117 12.40 7.56 -13.50
CA TYR A 117 11.81 7.92 -12.21
C TYR A 117 10.59 7.04 -11.85
N MET A 118 9.75 6.68 -12.82
CA MET A 118 8.56 5.83 -12.61
C MET A 118 8.91 4.36 -12.37
N LYS A 119 10.06 3.89 -12.88
CA LYS A 119 10.51 2.49 -12.71
C LYS A 119 10.62 2.08 -11.25
N VAL A 120 11.06 2.99 -10.39
CA VAL A 120 11.17 2.74 -8.95
C VAL A 120 9.79 2.42 -8.37
N CYS A 121 8.80 3.26 -8.65
CA CYS A 121 7.43 3.04 -8.18
C CYS A 121 6.83 1.76 -8.76
N TYR A 122 6.93 1.54 -10.07
CA TYR A 122 6.34 0.38 -10.73
C TYR A 122 6.89 -0.95 -10.20
N ARG A 123 8.21 -1.06 -10.05
CA ARG A 123 8.85 -2.23 -9.46
C ARG A 123 8.36 -2.51 -8.05
N GLU A 124 8.19 -1.47 -7.23
CA GLU A 124 7.72 -1.63 -5.86
C GLU A 124 6.25 -2.01 -5.78
N VAL A 125 5.40 -1.54 -6.70
CA VAL A 125 4.03 -2.04 -6.87
C VAL A 125 4.04 -3.55 -7.09
N LEU A 126 4.85 -4.05 -8.04
CA LEU A 126 4.94 -5.48 -8.30
C LEU A 126 5.46 -6.26 -7.07
N ASN A 127 6.52 -5.76 -6.44
CA ASN A 127 7.12 -6.39 -5.26
C ASN A 127 6.14 -6.53 -4.10
N VAL A 128 5.37 -5.48 -3.80
CA VAL A 128 4.41 -5.47 -2.68
C VAL A 128 3.28 -6.49 -2.90
N TYR A 129 2.74 -6.60 -4.12
CA TYR A 129 1.69 -7.56 -4.41
C TYR A 129 2.22 -9.00 -4.44
N ASN A 130 3.45 -9.21 -4.95
CA ASN A 130 4.09 -10.53 -4.93
C ASN A 130 4.39 -10.98 -3.50
N GLU A 131 4.93 -10.10 -2.65
CA GLU A 131 5.16 -10.37 -1.21
C GLU A 131 3.87 -10.79 -0.53
N MET A 132 2.77 -10.06 -0.78
CA MET A 132 1.47 -10.38 -0.18
C MET A 132 0.91 -11.72 -0.68
N GLU A 133 1.09 -12.04 -1.97
CA GLU A 133 0.68 -13.31 -2.54
C GLU A 133 1.48 -14.48 -1.95
N GLU A 134 2.79 -14.32 -1.75
CA GLU A 134 3.65 -15.31 -1.07
C GLU A 134 3.26 -15.53 0.39
N LEU A 135 3.00 -14.45 1.12
CA LEU A 135 2.57 -14.53 2.52
C LEU A 135 1.22 -15.22 2.66
N MET A 136 0.25 -14.92 1.79
CA MET A 136 -1.03 -15.62 1.81
C MET A 136 -0.90 -17.10 1.43
N ARG A 137 -0.02 -17.46 0.50
CA ARG A 137 0.29 -18.87 0.20
C ARG A 137 0.86 -19.61 1.41
N HIS A 138 1.63 -18.93 2.26
CA HIS A 138 2.23 -19.54 3.45
C HIS A 138 1.22 -19.67 4.61
N GLU A 139 0.44 -18.61 4.89
CA GLU A 139 -0.58 -18.59 5.95
C GLU A 139 -1.75 -19.56 5.69
N LEU A 140 -2.13 -19.75 4.41
CA LEU A 140 -3.21 -20.65 4.00
C LEU A 140 -2.75 -22.11 3.77
N GLY A 141 -1.45 -22.40 3.94
CA GLY A 141 -0.83 -23.71 3.71
C GLY A 141 -0.54 -24.04 2.24
N ALA A 142 0.26 -25.10 2.01
CA ALA A 142 0.64 -25.55 0.66
C ALA A 142 -0.59 -25.67 -0.26
N PRO A 143 -0.51 -25.20 -1.51
CA PRO A 143 -1.68 -25.01 -2.34
C PRO A 143 -2.35 -26.34 -2.68
N THR A 144 -3.46 -26.64 -2.01
CA THR A 144 -4.48 -27.53 -2.55
C THR A 144 -5.21 -26.79 -3.67
N SER A 145 -5.69 -27.52 -4.69
CA SER A 145 -6.31 -26.95 -5.89
C SER A 145 -7.43 -25.93 -5.61
N ASN A 146 -8.11 -26.06 -4.47
CA ASN A 146 -9.17 -25.14 -4.03
C ASN A 146 -8.65 -23.87 -3.34
N ASN A 147 -7.58 -23.95 -2.53
CA ASN A 147 -7.07 -22.79 -1.78
C ASN A 147 -6.20 -21.87 -2.65
N ARG A 148 -5.55 -22.46 -3.68
CA ARG A 148 -4.78 -21.74 -4.69
C ARG A 148 -5.65 -20.73 -5.46
N ARG A 149 -6.90 -21.09 -5.73
CA ARG A 149 -7.88 -20.21 -6.37
C ARG A 149 -8.32 -19.08 -5.43
N SER A 150 -8.67 -19.36 -4.19
CA SER A 150 -9.15 -18.34 -3.24
C SER A 150 -8.11 -17.25 -2.93
N SER A 151 -6.86 -17.63 -2.66
CA SER A 151 -5.77 -16.67 -2.42
C SER A 151 -5.45 -15.84 -3.68
N SER A 152 -5.56 -16.45 -4.86
CA SER A 152 -5.39 -15.78 -6.15
C SER A 152 -6.53 -14.77 -6.41
N TYR A 153 -7.77 -15.10 -6.05
CA TYR A 153 -8.90 -14.18 -6.22
C TYR A 153 -8.75 -12.90 -5.39
N HIS A 154 -8.35 -12.97 -4.12
CA HIS A 154 -8.23 -11.76 -3.29
C HIS A 154 -7.16 -10.78 -3.82
N ILE A 155 -6.02 -11.29 -4.27
CA ILE A 155 -4.99 -10.46 -4.92
C ILE A 155 -5.50 -9.92 -6.25
N GLN A 156 -6.18 -10.75 -7.04
CA GLN A 156 -6.71 -10.30 -8.31
C GLN A 156 -7.75 -9.19 -8.15
N TYR A 157 -8.68 -9.30 -7.20
CA TYR A 157 -9.60 -8.22 -6.86
C TYR A 157 -8.88 -6.96 -6.35
N ALA A 158 -7.81 -7.12 -5.56
CA ALA A 158 -7.01 -5.97 -5.14
C ALA A 158 -6.30 -5.30 -6.32
N LYS A 159 -5.77 -6.08 -7.27
CA LYS A 159 -5.15 -5.58 -8.51
C LYS A 159 -6.18 -4.83 -9.37
N GLU A 160 -7.32 -5.45 -9.63
CA GLU A 160 -8.44 -4.85 -10.39
C GLU A 160 -8.93 -3.56 -9.72
N GLY A 161 -9.11 -3.57 -8.40
CA GLY A 161 -9.49 -2.37 -7.65
C GLY A 161 -8.44 -1.26 -7.71
N SER A 162 -7.16 -1.61 -7.81
CA SER A 162 -6.06 -0.64 -7.93
C SER A 162 -6.02 -0.02 -9.32
N VAL A 163 -6.16 -0.84 -10.38
CA VAL A 163 -6.28 -0.36 -11.77
C VAL A 163 -7.50 0.54 -11.90
N HIS A 164 -8.66 0.08 -11.41
CA HIS A 164 -9.90 0.87 -11.45
C HIS A 164 -9.78 2.18 -10.69
N SER A 165 -9.10 2.20 -9.53
CA SER A 165 -8.88 3.45 -8.79
C SER A 165 -8.01 4.44 -9.57
N VAL A 166 -7.00 3.94 -10.28
CA VAL A 166 -6.14 4.77 -11.15
C VAL A 166 -6.95 5.29 -12.34
N GLU A 167 -7.72 4.44 -13.02
CA GLU A 167 -8.58 4.84 -14.14
C GLU A 167 -9.66 5.86 -13.75
N VAL A 168 -10.34 5.67 -12.62
CA VAL A 168 -11.40 6.59 -12.17
C VAL A 168 -10.83 7.94 -11.75
N THR A 169 -9.67 7.93 -11.08
CA THR A 169 -9.07 9.17 -10.58
C THR A 169 -8.36 9.93 -11.69
N PHE A 170 -7.69 9.22 -12.61
CA PHE A 170 -6.74 9.80 -13.54
C PHE A 170 -7.00 9.52 -15.03
N GLY A 171 -8.03 8.71 -15.36
CA GLY A 171 -8.41 8.44 -16.74
C GLY A 171 -9.13 9.62 -17.41
N PRO A 172 -9.47 9.51 -18.71
CA PRO A 172 -10.07 10.59 -19.50
C PRO A 172 -11.41 11.11 -18.95
N THR A 173 -12.10 10.31 -18.13
CA THR A 173 -13.36 10.66 -17.46
C THR A 173 -13.19 11.06 -15.99
N GLY A 174 -11.96 11.05 -15.47
CA GLY A 174 -11.63 11.42 -14.09
C GLY A 174 -11.64 12.93 -13.87
N SER A 175 -11.74 13.35 -12.61
CA SER A 175 -11.91 14.75 -12.20
C SER A 175 -10.79 15.70 -12.63
N TYR A 176 -9.65 15.17 -13.10
CA TYR A 176 -8.49 15.94 -13.55
C TYR A 176 -8.44 16.16 -15.07
N GLY A 177 -9.34 15.56 -15.86
CA GLY A 177 -9.43 15.76 -17.31
C GLY A 177 -10.12 17.05 -17.77
N ALA A 178 -10.48 17.94 -16.84
CA ALA A 178 -11.14 19.21 -17.13
C ALA A 178 -10.45 20.36 -16.38
N ASN A 179 -9.39 20.90 -16.97
CA ASN A 179 -9.02 22.33 -16.92
C ASN A 179 -8.02 22.65 -18.04
#